data_AF-A0A5A7RQY3-F1
#
_entry.id   AF-A0A5A7RQY3-F1
#
_cell.length_a   1.000
_cell.length_b   1.000
_cell.length_c   1.000
_cell.angle_alpha   90.00
_cell.angle_beta   90.00
_cell.angle_gamma   90.00
#
_symmetry.space_group_name_H-M   'P 1'
#
loop_
_entity.id
_entity.type
_entity.pdbx_description
1 polymer ?
#
loop_
_entity_poly.entity_id
_entity_poly.type
_entity_poly.pdbx_seq_one_letter_code
_entity_poly.pdbx_strand_id
1 'polypeptide(L)'
;MYMLDRLKELVGMFVKIFGKNPQTKILDFLADHPKYDYTISELAEKTGVSRPTLYRVLKNLMNANLVIITRRIGRSNLYQLNLKNKLVKRILRFDFEIAKIIADLEAEETIESYEPLFKSAHPKTTVKP
;
A
#
# COMPACT_ATOMS: atom_id res chain seq x y z
N MET A 1 -11.37 15.51 -14.18
CA MET A 1 -9.96 15.73 -13.77
C MET A 1 -9.73 15.49 -12.27
N TYR A 2 -10.67 15.81 -11.37
CA TYR A 2 -10.44 15.80 -9.91
C TYR A 2 -10.62 14.45 -9.17
N MET A 3 -11.36 13.47 -9.72
CA MET A 3 -11.56 12.18 -9.01
C MET A 3 -10.51 11.11 -9.31
N LEU A 4 -9.93 11.11 -10.52
CA LEU A 4 -8.88 10.15 -10.89
C LEU A 4 -7.52 10.48 -10.25
N ASP A 5 -7.31 11.73 -9.83
CA ASP A 5 -6.05 12.14 -9.18
C ASP A 5 -6.00 11.71 -7.71
N ARG A 6 -7.15 11.55 -7.03
CA ARG A 6 -7.23 10.94 -5.69
C ARG A 6 -6.87 9.45 -5.68
N LEU A 7 -7.07 8.75 -6.79
CA LEU A 7 -6.63 7.36 -6.97
C LEU A 7 -5.11 7.22 -7.20
N LYS A 8 -4.40 8.30 -7.56
CA LYS A 8 -2.93 8.33 -7.61
C LYS A 8 -2.27 8.47 -6.24
N GLU A 9 -3.05 8.76 -5.20
CA GLU A 9 -2.62 8.82 -3.80
C GLU A 9 -3.07 7.56 -3.03
N LEU A 10 -2.99 6.38 -3.66
CA LEU A 10 -2.78 5.13 -2.92
C LEU A 10 -1.37 5.17 -2.31
N VAL A 11 -1.17 6.07 -1.36
CA VAL A 11 -0.07 6.02 -0.42
C VAL A 11 -0.26 4.70 0.32
N GLY A 12 0.65 3.75 0.15
CA GLY A 12 0.51 2.43 0.74
C GLY A 12 0.33 2.50 2.25
N MET A 13 -0.39 1.52 2.79
CA MET A 13 -0.95 1.62 4.14
C MET A 13 0.14 1.75 5.20
N PHE A 14 1.32 1.19 4.97
CA PHE A 14 2.42 1.36 5.89
C PHE A 14 2.94 2.79 5.90
N VAL A 15 3.06 3.45 4.75
CA VAL A 15 3.47 4.86 4.69
C VAL A 15 2.44 5.75 5.37
N LYS A 16 1.14 5.47 5.21
CA LYS A 16 0.06 6.21 5.86
C LYS A 16 0.08 6.09 7.39
N ILE A 17 0.36 4.90 7.93
CA ILE A 17 0.32 4.63 9.38
C ILE A 17 1.66 4.91 10.07
N PHE A 18 2.78 4.48 9.48
CA PHE A 18 4.11 4.51 10.11
C PHE A 18 5.01 5.65 9.57
N GLY A 19 4.49 6.45 8.64
CA GLY A 19 5.16 7.63 8.09
C GLY A 19 6.19 7.33 6.99
N LYS A 20 6.66 8.40 6.33
CA LYS A 20 7.52 8.38 5.14
C LYS A 20 9.01 8.12 5.43
N ASN A 21 9.35 7.16 6.31
CA ASN A 21 10.74 6.79 6.56
C ASN A 21 11.24 5.70 5.58
N PRO A 22 12.57 5.52 5.39
CA PRO A 22 13.11 4.59 4.42
C PRO A 22 12.66 3.14 4.60
N GLN A 23 12.60 2.64 5.83
CA GLN A 23 12.19 1.26 6.10
C GLN A 23 10.73 1.03 5.76
N THR A 24 9.86 1.96 6.15
CA THR A 24 8.44 1.91 5.81
C THR A 24 8.24 1.93 4.30
N LYS A 25 8.86 2.85 3.56
CA LYS A 25 8.75 2.90 2.08
C LYS A 25 9.16 1.60 1.39
N ILE A 26 10.21 0.95 1.88
CA ILE A 26 10.70 -0.32 1.31
C ILE A 26 9.71 -1.46 1.62
N LEU A 27 9.23 -1.55 2.85
CA LEU A 27 8.28 -2.58 3.25
C LEU A 27 6.93 -2.42 2.54
N ASP A 28 6.44 -1.19 2.41
CA ASP A 28 5.20 -0.82 1.71
C ASP A 28 5.24 -1.29 0.26
N PHE A 29 6.27 -0.87 -0.49
CA PHE A 29 6.46 -1.28 -1.87
C PHE A 29 6.57 -2.81 -2.05
N LEU A 30 7.32 -3.47 -1.17
CA LEU A 30 7.47 -4.92 -1.25
C LEU A 30 6.18 -5.67 -0.83
N ALA A 31 5.37 -5.08 0.05
CA ALA A 31 4.09 -5.66 0.49
C ALA A 31 3.01 -5.60 -0.59
N ASP A 32 2.99 -4.52 -1.39
CA ASP A 32 2.16 -4.40 -2.60
C ASP A 32 2.52 -5.45 -3.66
N HIS A 33 3.80 -5.88 -3.67
CA HIS A 33 4.35 -6.79 -4.67
C HIS A 33 5.03 -8.02 -4.03
N PRO A 34 4.35 -8.80 -3.18
CA PRO A 34 4.99 -9.72 -2.24
C PRO A 34 5.67 -10.93 -2.91
N LYS A 35 5.31 -11.21 -4.17
CA LYS A 35 5.84 -12.31 -4.99
C LYS A 35 6.88 -11.87 -6.02
N TYR A 36 7.24 -10.59 -6.06
CA TYR A 36 8.20 -10.04 -7.01
C TYR A 36 9.52 -9.74 -6.32
N ASP A 37 10.61 -10.00 -7.05
CA ASP A 37 11.95 -9.72 -6.60
C ASP A 37 12.56 -8.54 -7.36
N TYR A 38 13.35 -7.72 -6.66
CA TYR A 38 13.86 -6.45 -7.19
C TYR A 38 15.34 -6.28 -6.87
N THR A 39 16.09 -5.73 -7.81
CA THR A 39 17.46 -5.27 -7.57
C THR A 39 17.48 -4.00 -6.72
N ILE A 40 18.64 -3.67 -6.15
CA ILE A 40 18.85 -2.39 -5.44
C ILE A 40 18.52 -1.18 -6.31
N SER A 41 18.81 -1.23 -7.62
CA SER A 41 18.52 -0.13 -8.54
C SER A 41 17.02 0.06 -8.73
N GLU A 42 16.27 -1.01 -8.95
CA GLU A 42 14.81 -0.95 -9.07
C GLU A 42 14.18 -0.48 -7.75
N LEU A 43 14.64 -0.99 -6.61
CA LEU A 43 14.16 -0.51 -5.31
C LEU A 43 14.44 0.98 -5.12
N ALA A 44 15.61 1.47 -5.52
CA ALA A 44 15.94 2.89 -5.41
C ALA A 44 15.02 3.76 -6.27
N GLU A 45 14.74 3.32 -7.49
CA GLU A 45 13.83 3.99 -8.42
C GLU A 45 12.40 4.00 -7.90
N LYS A 46 11.87 2.85 -7.48
CA LYS A 46 10.46 2.70 -7.08
C LYS A 46 10.15 3.29 -5.72
N THR A 47 11.08 3.24 -4.76
CA THR A 47 10.85 3.74 -3.40
C THR A 47 11.35 5.18 -3.20
N GLY A 48 12.18 5.69 -4.11
CA GLY A 48 12.90 6.95 -3.94
C GLY A 48 13.93 6.94 -2.81
N VAL A 49 14.30 5.77 -2.28
CA VAL A 49 15.30 5.61 -1.22
C VAL A 49 16.69 5.48 -1.83
N SER A 50 17.67 6.22 -1.30
CA SER A 50 19.04 6.16 -1.80
C SER A 50 19.68 4.77 -1.62
N ARG A 51 20.50 4.35 -2.60
CA ARG A 51 21.16 3.03 -2.59
C ARG A 51 21.93 2.73 -1.29
N PRO A 52 22.73 3.65 -0.70
CA PRO A 52 23.39 3.39 0.58
C PRO A 52 22.41 3.07 1.72
N THR A 53 21.26 3.76 1.74
CA THR A 53 20.21 3.52 2.73
C THR A 53 19.53 2.19 2.50
N LEU A 54 19.25 1.83 1.24
CA LEU A 54 18.69 0.51 0.87
C LEU A 54 19.57 -0.63 1.36
N TYR A 55 20.89 -0.57 1.14
CA TYR A 55 21.80 -1.61 1.62
C TYR A 55 21.72 -1.80 3.14
N ARG A 56 21.70 -0.70 3.90
CA ARG A 56 21.59 -0.74 5.36
C ARG A 56 20.24 -1.30 5.81
N VAL A 57 19.14 -0.81 5.24
CA VAL A 57 17.79 -1.24 5.62
C VAL A 57 17.54 -2.70 5.24
N LEU A 58 17.88 -3.11 4.03
CA LEU A 58 17.71 -4.50 3.58
C LEU A 58 18.56 -5.45 4.42
N LYS A 59 19.77 -5.06 4.84
CA LYS A 59 20.56 -5.85 5.80
C LYS A 59 19.78 -6.09 7.10
N ASN A 60 19.16 -5.05 7.66
CA ASN A 60 18.35 -5.18 8.87
C ASN A 60 17.11 -6.07 8.65
N LEU A 61 16.41 -5.90 7.53
CA LEU A 61 15.23 -6.70 7.19
C LEU A 61 15.58 -8.18 6.94
N MET A 62 16.74 -8.46 6.35
CA MET A 62 17.26 -9.82 6.18
C MET A 62 17.67 -10.44 7.52
N ASN A 63 18.29 -9.68 8.42
CA ASN A 63 18.61 -10.14 9.78
C ASN A 63 17.34 -10.53 10.56
N ALA A 64 16.24 -9.79 10.34
CA ALA A 64 14.92 -10.11 10.89
C ALA A 64 14.18 -11.22 10.09
N ASN A 65 14.81 -11.78 9.06
CA ASN A 65 14.26 -12.78 8.15
C ASN A 65 12.95 -12.33 7.45
N LEU A 66 12.76 -11.03 7.29
CA LEU A 66 11.60 -10.43 6.63
C LEU A 66 11.78 -10.35 5.11
N VAL A 67 13.02 -10.13 4.68
CA VAL A 67 13.42 -10.08 3.26
C VAL A 67 14.47 -11.16 3.02
N ILE A 68 14.49 -11.73 1.83
CA ILE A 68 15.46 -12.72 1.36
C ILE A 68 16.03 -12.31 0.01
N ILE A 69 17.23 -12.82 -0.30
CA ILE A 69 17.75 -12.82 -1.66
C ILE A 69 17.19 -14.06 -2.35
N THR A 70 16.51 -13.87 -3.49
CA THR A 70 15.89 -14.96 -4.26
C THR A 70 16.84 -15.56 -5.29
N ARG A 71 17.52 -14.68 -6.03
CA ARG A 71 18.44 -15.03 -7.12
C ARG A 71 19.44 -13.90 -7.38
N ARG A 72 20.41 -14.19 -8.24
CA ARG A 72 21.42 -13.24 -8.71
C ARG A 72 21.37 -13.16 -10.23
N ILE A 73 21.39 -11.94 -10.77
CA ILE A 73 21.49 -11.68 -12.21
C ILE A 73 22.76 -10.86 -12.44
N GLY A 74 23.75 -11.46 -13.11
CA GLY A 74 25.09 -10.88 -13.25
C GLY A 74 25.71 -10.58 -11.89
N ARG A 75 25.97 -9.30 -11.60
CA ARG A 75 26.52 -8.85 -10.31
C ARG A 75 25.46 -8.41 -9.29
N SER A 76 24.18 -8.41 -9.67
CA SER A 76 23.09 -7.86 -8.85
C SER A 76 22.31 -8.97 -8.14
N ASN A 77 22.05 -8.78 -6.84
CA ASN A 77 21.12 -9.60 -6.07
C ASN A 77 19.69 -9.04 -6.21
N LEU A 78 18.71 -9.94 -6.21
CA LEU A 78 17.29 -9.60 -6.19
C LEU A 78 16.69 -9.93 -4.82
N TYR A 79 15.91 -8.99 -4.29
CA TYR A 79 15.36 -9.00 -2.94
C TYR A 79 13.84 -9.12 -2.99
N GLN A 80 13.28 -9.98 -2.13
CA GLN A 80 11.83 -10.22 -2.01
C GLN A 80 11.46 -10.40 -0.55
N LEU A 81 10.20 -10.10 -0.18
CA LEU A 81 9.64 -10.55 1.10
C LEU A 81 9.75 -12.07 1.26
N ASN A 82 10.10 -12.48 2.47
CA ASN A 82 10.13 -13.88 2.85
C ASN A 82 8.72 -14.39 3.16
N LEU A 83 7.98 -14.83 2.14
CA LEU A 83 6.61 -15.33 2.32
C LEU A 83 6.52 -16.62 3.15
N LYS A 84 7.65 -17.27 3.48
CA LYS A 84 7.68 -18.40 4.42
C LYS A 84 7.69 -17.93 5.87
N ASN A 85 8.11 -16.69 6.14
CA ASN A 85 8.15 -16.12 7.48
C ASN A 85 6.73 -15.80 8.00
N LYS A 86 6.39 -16.29 9.20
CA LYS A 86 5.08 -16.08 9.83
C LYS A 86 4.79 -14.59 10.09
N LEU A 87 5.80 -13.81 10.48
CA LEU A 87 5.65 -12.37 10.71
C LEU A 87 5.34 -11.61 9.42
N VAL A 88 6.01 -11.95 8.30
CA VAL A 88 5.68 -11.39 6.99
C VAL A 88 4.23 -11.67 6.60
N LYS A 89 3.76 -12.90 6.80
CA LYS A 89 2.34 -13.23 6.54
C LYS A 89 1.37 -12.40 7.40
N ARG A 90 1.73 -12.10 8.65
CA ARG A 90 0.92 -11.24 9.53
C ARG A 90 0.93 -9.79 9.06
N ILE A 91 2.08 -9.27 8.64
CA ILE A 91 2.23 -7.93 8.06
C ILE A 91 1.35 -7.77 6.82
N LEU A 92 1.40 -8.72 5.88
CA LEU A 92 0.57 -8.69 4.67
C LEU A 92 -0.92 -8.80 4.97
N ARG A 93 -1.30 -9.62 5.95
CA ARG A 93 -2.69 -9.72 6.39
C ARG A 93 -3.18 -8.39 6.99
N PHE A 94 -2.37 -7.77 7.83
CA PHE A 94 -2.67 -6.48 8.43
C PHE A 94 -2.84 -5.40 7.35
N ASP A 95 -1.93 -5.35 6.37
CA ASP A 95 -2.02 -4.44 5.23
C ASP A 95 -3.36 -4.57 4.48
N PHE A 96 -3.75 -5.81 4.15
CA PHE A 96 -5.02 -6.11 3.50
C PHE A 96 -6.25 -5.76 4.35
N GLU A 97 -6.26 -6.11 5.63
CA GLU A 97 -7.37 -5.82 6.54
C GLU A 97 -7.58 -4.31 6.70
N ILE A 98 -6.49 -3.56 6.80
CA ILE A 98 -6.52 -2.10 6.90
C ILE A 98 -7.00 -1.45 5.59
N ALA A 99 -6.51 -1.92 4.44
CA ALA A 99 -6.97 -1.43 3.14
C ALA A 99 -8.48 -1.64 2.97
N LYS A 100 -8.99 -2.79 3.40
CA LYS A 100 -10.43 -3.08 3.39
C LYS A 100 -11.21 -2.10 4.27
N ILE A 101 -10.78 -1.90 5.53
CA ILE A 101 -11.46 -0.99 6.46
C ILE A 101 -11.55 0.43 5.88
N ILE A 102 -10.47 0.91 5.24
CA ILE A 102 -10.47 2.24 4.64
C ILE A 102 -11.40 2.33 3.43
N ALA A 103 -11.41 1.30 2.58
CA ALA A 103 -12.33 1.25 1.45
C ALA A 103 -13.80 1.26 1.90
N ASP A 104 -14.12 0.55 2.99
CA ASP A 104 -15.45 0.51 3.58
C ASP A 104 -15.84 1.91 4.13
N LEU A 105 -14.93 2.58 4.85
CA LEU A 105 -15.15 3.94 5.37
C LEU A 105 -15.32 4.98 4.25
N GLU A 106 -14.53 4.92 3.18
CA GLU A 106 -14.66 5.83 2.03
C GLU A 106 -15.99 5.63 1.29
N ALA A 107 -16.49 4.40 1.22
CA ALA A 107 -17.80 4.10 0.64
C ALA A 107 -18.94 4.70 1.49
N GLU A 108 -18.85 4.60 2.82
CA GLU A 108 -19.82 5.20 3.76
C GLU A 108 -19.82 6.74 3.67
N GLU A 109 -18.64 7.39 3.67
CA GLU A 109 -18.54 8.85 3.48
C GLU A 109 -19.13 9.30 2.13
N THR A 110 -18.89 8.51 1.08
CA THR A 110 -19.43 8.79 -0.25
C THR A 110 -20.96 8.70 -0.26
N ILE A 111 -21.54 7.66 0.35
CA ILE A 111 -22.99 7.50 0.50
C ILE A 111 -23.59 8.66 1.30
N GLU A 112 -23.00 9.04 2.44
CA GLU A 112 -23.45 10.17 3.26
C GLU A 112 -23.37 11.51 2.51
N SER A 113 -22.35 11.70 1.67
CA SER A 113 -22.23 12.91 0.85
C SER A 113 -23.31 13.02 -0.25
N TYR A 114 -23.85 11.89 -0.72
CA TYR A 114 -24.89 11.84 -1.75
C TYR A 114 -26.31 11.72 -1.17
N GLU A 115 -26.48 11.30 0.09
CA GLU A 115 -27.74 11.26 0.84
C GLU A 115 -28.60 12.56 0.72
N PRO A 116 -28.02 13.78 0.78
CA PRO A 116 -28.77 15.02 0.55
C PRO A 116 -29.40 15.12 -0.85
N LEU A 117 -28.78 14.54 -1.88
CA LEU A 117 -29.29 14.58 -3.26
C LEU A 117 -30.54 13.70 -3.42
N PHE A 118 -30.55 12.54 -2.79
CA PHE A 118 -31.67 11.60 -2.86
C PHE A 118 -32.87 12.05 -1.99
N LYS A 119 -32.62 12.76 -0.89
CA LYS A 119 -33.68 13.40 -0.07
C LYS A 119 -34.41 14.53 -0.81
N SER A 120 -33.74 15.23 -1.72
CA SER A 120 -34.34 16.29 -2.54
C SER A 120 -35.24 15.79 -3.68
N ALA A 121 -35.17 14.48 -3.99
CA ALA A 121 -35.82 13.87 -5.15
C ALA A 121 -37.24 13.30 -4.87
N HIS A 122 -37.93 13.74 -3.81
CA HIS A 122 -39.37 13.47 -3.70
C HIS A 122 -40.13 14.44 -4.61
N PRO A 123 -40.72 14.01 -5.74
CA PRO A 123 -41.70 14.84 -6.41
C PRO A 123 -42.87 15.05 -5.45
N LYS A 124 -43.29 16.31 -5.29
CA LYS A 124 -44.62 16.63 -4.76
C LYS A 124 -45.64 16.05 -5.74
N THR A 125 -46.02 14.79 -5.61
CA THR A 125 -47.30 14.33 -6.15
C THR A 125 -48.38 14.90 -5.25
N THR A 126 -48.75 16.14 -5.54
CA THR A 126 -50.08 16.66 -5.26
C THR A 126 -51.09 15.76 -5.99
N VAL A 127 -51.61 14.76 -5.29
CA VAL A 127 -52.92 14.22 -5.64
C VAL A 127 -53.93 15.11 -4.91
N LYS A 128 -54.47 16.09 -5.64
CA LYS A 128 -55.68 16.83 -5.23
C LYS A 128 -56.90 16.00 -5.71
N PRO A 129 -58.04 16.13 -5.01
CA PRO A 129 -58.98 15.05 -4.68
C PRO A 129 -59.69 14.41 -5.87
#